data_AF-A0A332HQS9-F1
#
_entry.id   AF-A0A332HQS9-F1
#
_cell.length_a   1.000
_cell.length_b   1.000
_cell.length_c   1.000
_cell.angle_alpha   90.00
_cell.angle_beta   90.00
_cell.angle_gamma   90.00
#
_symmetry.space_group_name_H-M   'P 1'
#
loop_
_entity.id
_entity.type
_entity.pdbx_description
1 polymer ?
#
loop_
_entity_poly.entity_id
_entity_poly.type
_entity_poly.pdbx_seq_one_letter_code
_entity_poly.pdbx_strand_id
1 'polypeptide(L)'
;MNYIATVNTPAHGTISVTYSDIEKNILGAWREEETIQLSGKEKQQIAKDIICNRRFTRVFEKAYVVNSGFGTFVFPVRSGRFCQSKLTEFASQIAIWIKTQSSFDFSDDEAIAQGMRIANNAIKCKNITYAAGVDSWKLFCANFMLNVYASNRIHILAGK
;
A
#
# COMPACT_ATOMS: atom_id res chain seq x y z
N MET A 1 4.79 6.49 10.10
CA MET A 1 3.33 6.26 10.03
C MET A 1 3.06 4.83 10.41
N ASN A 2 2.06 4.55 11.24
CA ASN A 2 1.80 3.18 11.69
C ASN A 2 0.66 2.58 10.87
N TYR A 3 0.71 1.27 10.63
CA TYR A 3 -0.40 0.54 10.02
C TYR A 3 -0.43 -0.91 10.47
N ILE A 4 -1.61 -1.49 10.35
CA ILE A 4 -1.86 -2.90 10.66
C ILE A 4 -1.56 -3.72 9.41
N ALA A 5 -0.80 -4.80 9.60
CA ALA A 5 -0.56 -5.82 8.60
C ALA A 5 -0.90 -7.20 9.18
N THR A 6 -1.43 -8.08 8.35
CA THR A 6 -1.60 -9.49 8.69
C THR A 6 -0.43 -10.27 8.12
N VAL A 7 0.22 -11.08 8.95
CA VAL A 7 1.42 -11.85 8.61
C VAL A 7 1.26 -13.29 9.06
N ASN A 8 1.98 -14.20 8.42
CA ASN A 8 2.03 -15.60 8.82
C ASN A 8 3.41 -15.91 9.38
N THR A 9 3.48 -16.35 10.63
CA THR A 9 4.74 -16.73 11.30
C THR A 9 4.76 -18.23 11.58
N PRO A 10 5.93 -18.89 11.57
CA PRO A 10 6.01 -20.30 11.91
C PRO A 10 5.55 -20.62 13.34
N ALA A 11 5.85 -19.74 14.30
CA ALA A 11 5.55 -19.96 15.72
C ALA A 11 4.09 -19.63 16.09
N HIS A 12 3.49 -18.67 15.42
CA HIS A 12 2.18 -18.12 15.78
C HIS A 12 1.19 -18.12 14.61
N GLY A 13 1.42 -18.84 13.52
CA GLY A 13 0.51 -18.87 12.39
C GLY A 13 0.14 -17.46 11.90
N THR A 14 -1.13 -17.27 11.54
CA THR A 14 -1.62 -15.97 11.08
C THR A 14 -1.92 -15.04 12.25
N ILE A 15 -1.30 -13.86 12.26
CA ILE A 15 -1.42 -12.84 13.29
C ILE A 15 -1.55 -11.45 12.65
N SER A 16 -2.10 -10.50 13.39
CA SER A 16 -2.06 -9.09 13.05
C SER A 16 -0.90 -8.41 13.79
N VAL A 17 -0.22 -7.50 13.11
CA VAL A 17 0.90 -6.74 13.67
C VAL A 17 0.74 -5.24 13.38
N THR A 18 1.15 -4.41 14.32
CA THR A 18 1.30 -2.97 14.10
C THR A 18 2.73 -2.68 13.67
N TYR A 19 2.91 -2.33 12.40
CA TYR A 19 4.19 -1.89 11.86
C TYR A 19 4.33 -0.37 11.94
N SER A 20 5.47 0.11 12.42
CA SER A 20 5.87 1.52 12.40
C SER A 20 6.78 1.80 11.23
N ASP A 21 6.31 2.61 10.29
CA ASP A 21 7.12 3.07 9.16
C ASP A 21 8.16 4.13 9.56
N ILE A 22 8.07 4.69 10.77
CA ILE A 22 9.09 5.62 11.31
C ILE A 22 10.22 4.82 11.93
N GLU A 23 9.90 3.89 12.83
CA GLU A 23 10.89 3.07 13.55
C GLU A 23 11.37 1.89 12.73
N LYS A 24 10.71 1.61 11.60
CA LYS A 24 10.94 0.43 10.75
C LYS A 24 10.87 -0.88 11.54
N ASN A 25 9.90 -0.98 12.47
CA ASN A 25 9.80 -2.09 13.42
C ASN A 25 8.34 -2.45 13.77
N ILE A 26 8.16 -3.61 14.42
CA ILE A 26 6.88 -4.11 14.93
C ILE A 26 6.66 -3.65 16.37
N LEU A 27 5.61 -2.85 16.57
CA LEU A 27 5.23 -2.29 17.87
C LEU A 27 4.42 -3.28 18.72
N GLY A 28 3.58 -4.09 18.08
CA GLY A 28 2.72 -5.04 18.77
C GLY A 28 2.16 -6.09 17.81
N ALA A 29 1.67 -7.19 18.37
CA ALA A 29 1.08 -8.30 17.65
C ALA A 29 -0.10 -8.90 18.43
N TRP A 30 -1.10 -9.38 17.71
CA TRP A 30 -2.27 -10.01 18.29
C TRP A 30 -2.88 -11.02 17.33
N ARG A 31 -3.65 -11.96 17.89
CA ARG A 31 -4.58 -12.82 17.14
C ARG A 31 -5.93 -12.70 17.82
N GLU A 32 -6.96 -12.38 17.04
CA GLU A 32 -8.29 -12.09 17.58
C GLU A 32 -8.22 -11.00 18.66
N GLU A 33 -8.51 -11.33 19.92
CA GLU A 33 -8.47 -10.39 21.05
C GLU A 33 -7.23 -10.60 21.94
N GLU A 34 -6.35 -11.56 21.61
CA GLU A 34 -5.20 -11.93 22.44
C GLU A 34 -3.91 -11.29 21.93
N THR A 35 -3.18 -10.63 22.84
CA THR A 35 -1.84 -10.08 22.54
C THR A 35 -0.80 -11.20 22.46
N ILE A 36 0.08 -11.13 21.46
CA ILE A 36 1.15 -12.10 21.23
C ILE A 36 2.50 -11.46 21.49
N GLN A 37 3.33 -12.11 22.32
CA GLN A 37 4.70 -11.68 22.56
C GLN A 37 5.63 -12.26 21.49
N LEU A 38 6.06 -11.39 20.58
CA LEU A 38 7.06 -11.73 19.57
C LEU A 38 8.48 -11.55 20.10
N SER A 39 9.35 -12.52 19.83
CA SER A 39 10.78 -12.37 20.10
C SER A 39 11.41 -11.25 19.26
N GLY A 40 12.57 -10.74 19.69
CA GLY A 40 13.29 -9.71 18.93
C GLY A 40 13.63 -10.14 17.50
N LYS A 41 13.98 -11.43 17.30
CA LYS A 41 14.27 -11.99 15.97
C LYS A 41 13.03 -12.06 15.09
N GLU A 42 11.88 -12.44 15.64
CA GLU A 42 10.62 -12.46 14.89
C GLU A 42 10.19 -11.06 14.45
N LYS A 43 10.27 -10.08 15.35
CA LYS A 43 9.96 -8.68 15.01
C LYS A 43 10.85 -8.18 13.86
N GLN A 44 12.15 -8.46 13.90
CA GLN A 44 13.09 -8.09 12.85
C GLN A 44 12.78 -8.76 11.51
N GLN A 45 12.47 -10.07 11.52
CA GLN A 45 12.13 -10.79 10.30
C GLN A 45 10.84 -10.26 9.66
N ILE A 46 9.79 -10.05 10.47
CA ILE A 46 8.51 -9.52 9.99
C ILE A 46 8.70 -8.09 9.45
N ALA A 47 9.43 -7.24 10.16
CA ALA A 47 9.72 -5.88 9.71
C ALA A 47 10.49 -5.88 8.38
N LYS A 48 11.48 -6.77 8.23
CA LYS A 48 12.24 -6.95 6.98
C LYS A 48 11.34 -7.39 5.83
N ASP A 49 10.47 -8.38 6.07
CA ASP A 49 9.51 -8.85 5.06
C ASP A 49 8.60 -7.70 4.59
N ILE A 50 8.08 -6.90 5.51
CA ILE A 50 7.26 -5.72 5.21
C ILE A 50 8.06 -4.67 4.42
N ILE A 51 9.28 -4.33 4.84
CA ILE A 51 10.15 -3.35 4.16
C ILE A 51 10.47 -3.80 2.73
N CYS A 52 10.74 -5.10 2.56
CA CYS A 52 10.99 -5.70 1.25
C CYS A 52 9.70 -5.92 0.44
N ASN A 53 8.56 -5.44 0.92
CA ASN A 53 7.25 -5.58 0.32
C ASN A 53 6.86 -7.05 0.06
N ARG A 54 6.98 -7.93 1.07
CA ARG A 54 6.75 -9.38 0.94
C ARG A 54 6.08 -9.97 2.18
N ARG A 55 5.37 -11.08 2.00
CA ARG A 55 4.80 -11.94 3.06
C ARG A 55 3.89 -11.24 4.06
N PHE A 56 3.12 -10.24 3.62
CA PHE A 56 2.10 -9.61 4.45
C PHE A 56 0.86 -9.27 3.65
N THR A 57 -0.25 -9.12 4.36
CA THR A 57 -1.50 -8.59 3.82
C THR A 57 -1.85 -7.30 4.54
N ARG A 58 -2.42 -6.34 3.82
CA ARG A 58 -2.90 -5.07 4.36
C ARG A 58 -4.31 -4.80 3.85
N VAL A 59 -5.18 -4.38 4.75
CA VAL A 59 -6.55 -3.97 4.40
C VAL A 59 -6.67 -2.46 4.45
N PHE A 60 -7.36 -1.89 3.48
CA PHE A 60 -7.74 -0.49 3.45
C PHE A 60 -9.26 -0.40 3.43
N GLU A 61 -9.84 0.37 4.35
CA GLU A 61 -11.30 0.60 4.40
C GLU A 61 -11.80 1.15 3.07
N LYS A 62 -11.07 2.12 2.50
CA LYS A 62 -11.37 2.75 1.22
C LYS A 62 -10.14 3.38 0.59
N ALA A 63 -10.11 3.42 -0.74
CA ALA A 63 -9.00 3.97 -1.51
C ALA A 63 -9.44 4.41 -2.90
N TYR A 64 -8.72 5.36 -3.48
CA TYR A 64 -8.69 5.50 -4.94
C TYR A 64 -7.70 4.48 -5.50
N VAL A 65 -8.11 3.78 -6.56
CA VAL A 65 -7.25 2.81 -7.27
C VAL A 65 -7.30 3.11 -8.74
N VAL A 66 -6.13 3.14 -9.39
CA VAL A 66 -6.05 3.31 -10.84
C VAL A 66 -4.92 2.47 -11.40
N ASN A 67 -5.17 1.82 -12.53
CA ASN A 67 -4.14 1.15 -13.32
C ASN A 67 -3.70 2.07 -14.47
N SER A 68 -2.40 2.11 -14.73
CA SER A 68 -1.79 2.96 -15.75
C SER A 68 -0.58 2.27 -16.38
N GLY A 69 0.03 2.89 -17.39
CA GLY A 69 1.30 2.41 -17.97
C GLY A 69 2.45 2.33 -16.95
N PHE A 70 2.39 3.10 -15.86
CA PHE A 70 3.38 3.10 -14.78
C PHE A 70 3.11 2.03 -13.70
N GLY A 71 2.02 1.29 -13.84
CA GLY A 71 1.53 0.34 -12.83
C GLY A 71 0.25 0.83 -12.16
N THR A 72 -0.10 0.17 -11.07
CA THR A 72 -1.31 0.42 -10.30
C THR A 72 -1.00 1.28 -9.09
N PHE A 73 -1.67 2.42 -8.98
CA PHE A 73 -1.58 3.29 -7.82
C PHE A 73 -2.76 3.07 -6.88
N VAL A 74 -2.46 2.99 -5.59
CA VAL A 74 -3.43 2.85 -4.52
C VAL A 74 -3.25 4.02 -3.56
N PHE A 75 -4.28 4.84 -3.41
CA PHE A 75 -4.30 5.96 -2.47
C PHE A 75 -5.37 5.73 -1.41
N PRO A 76 -4.97 5.28 -0.20
CA PRO A 76 -5.91 5.06 0.89
C PRO A 76 -6.57 6.37 1.34
N VAL A 77 -7.88 6.38 1.55
CA VAL A 77 -8.59 7.54 2.10
C VAL A 77 -8.89 7.24 3.57
N ARG A 78 -8.06 7.75 4.48
CA ARG A 78 -8.13 7.40 5.92
C ARG A 78 -9.20 8.15 6.68
N SER A 79 -9.48 9.38 6.26
CA SER A 79 -10.46 10.25 6.89
C SER A 79 -11.40 10.85 5.86
N GLY A 80 -12.65 11.06 6.25
CA GLY A 80 -13.64 11.72 5.41
C GLY A 80 -14.16 10.87 4.24
N ARG A 81 -14.66 11.59 3.22
CA ARG A 81 -15.29 11.03 2.02
C ARG A 81 -14.40 11.18 0.81
N PHE A 82 -14.67 10.39 -0.22
CA PHE A 82 -14.15 10.67 -1.56
C PHE A 82 -14.58 12.07 -2.00
N CYS A 83 -13.61 12.93 -2.30
CA CYS A 83 -13.85 14.32 -2.68
C CYS A 83 -12.73 14.84 -3.58
N GLN A 84 -12.95 16.01 -4.17
CA GLN A 84 -12.02 16.61 -5.13
C GLN A 84 -10.64 16.89 -4.50
N SER A 85 -10.58 17.37 -3.26
CA SER A 85 -9.29 17.64 -2.61
C SER A 85 -8.45 16.38 -2.42
N LYS A 86 -9.08 15.24 -2.08
CA LYS A 86 -8.39 13.93 -2.00
C LYS A 86 -7.95 13.41 -3.36
N LEU A 87 -8.72 13.69 -4.42
CA LEU A 87 -8.34 13.35 -5.78
C LEU A 87 -7.14 14.19 -6.25
N THR A 88 -7.10 15.48 -5.92
CA THR A 88 -5.96 16.36 -6.20
C THR A 88 -4.72 15.91 -5.43
N GLU A 89 -4.85 15.55 -4.14
CA GLU A 89 -3.75 15.00 -3.35
C GLU A 89 -3.20 13.70 -3.97
N PHE A 90 -4.10 12.83 -4.43
CA PHE A 90 -3.73 11.62 -5.15
C PHE A 90 -2.94 11.93 -6.44
N ALA A 91 -3.45 12.85 -7.26
CA ALA A 91 -2.80 13.29 -8.49
C ALA A 91 -1.40 13.86 -8.24
N SER A 92 -1.24 14.71 -7.21
CA SER A 92 0.06 15.28 -6.83
C SER A 92 1.06 14.21 -6.44
N GLN A 93 0.64 13.17 -5.70
CA GLN A 93 1.54 12.08 -5.34
C GLN A 93 1.92 11.21 -6.53
N ILE A 94 1.01 10.99 -7.49
CA ILE A 94 1.36 10.34 -8.76
C ILE A 94 2.37 11.18 -9.53
N ALA A 95 2.18 12.51 -9.63
CA ALA A 95 3.11 13.40 -10.32
C ALA A 95 4.52 13.34 -9.71
N ILE A 96 4.61 13.39 -8.37
CA ILE A 96 5.89 13.24 -7.65
C ILE A 96 6.52 11.88 -7.94
N TRP A 97 5.72 10.79 -7.92
CA TRP A 97 6.23 9.46 -8.24
C TRP A 97 6.75 9.40 -9.67
N ILE A 98 6.02 9.96 -10.65
CA ILE A 98 6.46 10.00 -12.06
C ILE A 98 7.80 10.71 -12.18
N LYS A 99 7.94 11.89 -11.56
CA LYS A 99 9.18 12.67 -11.63
C LYS A 99 10.37 11.97 -10.97
N THR A 100 10.14 11.27 -9.86
CA THR A 100 11.24 10.76 -9.01
C THR A 100 11.55 9.28 -9.20
N GLN A 101 10.60 8.50 -9.71
CA GLN A 101 10.69 7.05 -9.79
C GLN A 101 10.47 6.51 -11.21
N SER A 102 9.88 7.31 -12.12
CA SER A 102 9.83 6.89 -13.52
C SER A 102 11.18 7.11 -14.18
N SER A 103 11.50 6.31 -15.19
CA SER A 103 12.70 6.47 -16.01
C SER A 103 12.56 7.57 -17.07
N PHE A 104 11.44 8.31 -17.07
CA PHE A 104 11.14 9.32 -18.07
C PHE A 104 11.49 10.70 -17.53
N ASP A 105 12.06 11.53 -18.39
CA ASP A 105 12.44 12.91 -18.07
C ASP A 105 11.27 13.86 -18.32
N PHE A 106 10.28 13.83 -17.41
CA PHE A 106 9.14 14.74 -17.46
C PHE A 106 9.49 16.08 -16.81
N SER A 107 9.10 17.18 -17.46
CA SER A 107 9.02 18.48 -16.79
C SER A 107 7.97 18.47 -15.66
N ASP A 108 8.00 19.49 -14.79
CA ASP A 108 7.02 19.61 -13.70
C ASP A 108 5.59 19.70 -14.21
N ASP A 109 5.35 20.50 -15.26
CA ASP A 109 4.02 20.66 -15.85
C ASP A 109 3.50 19.37 -16.49
N GLU A 110 4.38 18.62 -17.17
CA GLU A 110 4.00 17.33 -17.74
C GLU A 110 3.70 16.30 -16.64
N ALA A 111 4.52 16.23 -15.59
CA ALA A 111 4.30 15.32 -14.47
C ALA A 111 2.95 15.61 -13.77
N ILE A 112 2.63 16.89 -13.55
CA ILE A 112 1.35 17.33 -12.98
C ILE A 112 0.18 16.94 -13.89
N ALA A 113 0.29 17.22 -15.19
CA ALA A 113 -0.74 16.87 -16.16
C ALA A 113 -0.98 15.36 -16.22
N GLN A 114 0.11 14.56 -16.20
CA GLN A 114 0.03 13.10 -16.15
C GLN A 114 -0.61 12.60 -14.85
N GLY A 115 -0.20 13.14 -13.70
CA GLY A 115 -0.77 12.80 -12.40
C GLY A 115 -2.28 13.03 -12.35
N MET A 116 -2.74 14.18 -12.85
CA MET A 116 -4.17 14.50 -12.95
C MET A 116 -4.91 13.56 -13.92
N ARG A 117 -4.35 13.29 -15.10
CA ARG A 117 -4.94 12.37 -16.08
C ARG A 117 -5.11 10.97 -15.51
N ILE A 118 -4.10 10.47 -14.79
CA ILE A 118 -4.15 9.16 -14.16
C ILE A 118 -5.16 9.17 -13.01
N ALA A 119 -5.09 10.13 -12.09
CA ALA A 119 -6.01 10.20 -10.95
C ALA A 119 -7.49 10.31 -11.37
N ASN A 120 -7.81 11.06 -12.43
CA ASN A 120 -9.19 11.19 -12.92
C ASN A 120 -9.80 9.87 -13.42
N ASN A 121 -8.98 8.88 -13.77
CA ASN A 121 -9.42 7.54 -14.16
C ASN A 121 -9.55 6.58 -12.97
N ALA A 122 -9.36 7.06 -11.74
CA ALA A 122 -9.38 6.22 -10.57
C ALA A 122 -10.79 5.75 -10.18
N ILE A 123 -10.90 4.47 -9.86
CA ILE A 123 -12.10 3.90 -9.25
C ILE A 123 -12.06 4.11 -7.73
N LYS A 124 -13.24 4.24 -7.13
CA LYS A 124 -13.44 4.35 -5.68
C LYS A 124 -13.68 2.96 -5.12
N CYS A 125 -12.72 2.46 -4.36
CA CYS A 125 -12.74 1.13 -3.80
C CYS A 125 -13.06 1.17 -2.30
N LYS A 126 -13.74 0.14 -1.80
CA LYS A 126 -13.92 -0.14 -0.37
C LYS A 126 -13.41 -1.54 -0.05
N ASN A 127 -12.98 -1.76 1.19
CA ASN A 127 -12.47 -3.04 1.71
C ASN A 127 -11.37 -3.64 0.81
N ILE A 128 -10.38 -2.82 0.45
CA ILE A 128 -9.30 -3.25 -0.43
C ILE A 128 -8.35 -4.14 0.34
N THR A 129 -8.05 -5.31 -0.23
CA THR A 129 -7.02 -6.20 0.30
C THR A 129 -5.80 -6.15 -0.60
N TYR A 130 -4.66 -5.79 -0.04
CA TYR A 130 -3.36 -5.89 -0.68
C TYR A 130 -2.58 -7.04 -0.07
N ALA A 131 -2.20 -8.02 -0.87
CA ALA A 131 -1.39 -9.16 -0.44
C ALA A 131 -0.03 -9.11 -1.13
N ALA A 132 1.02 -8.88 -0.35
CA ALA A 132 2.39 -9.01 -0.78
C ALA A 132 2.85 -10.45 -0.58
N GLY A 133 3.02 -11.19 -1.67
CA GLY A 133 3.54 -12.55 -1.66
C GLY A 133 5.07 -12.59 -1.71
N VAL A 134 5.61 -13.71 -2.17
CA VAL A 134 7.05 -13.87 -2.47
C VAL A 134 7.33 -13.50 -3.92
N ASP A 135 6.55 -14.07 -4.85
CA ASP A 135 6.70 -13.91 -6.29
C ASP A 135 5.50 -13.24 -6.97
N SER A 136 4.47 -12.91 -6.19
CA SER A 136 3.28 -12.24 -6.71
C SER A 136 2.70 -11.27 -5.69
N TRP A 137 2.11 -10.20 -6.19
CA TRP A 137 1.39 -9.20 -5.42
C TRP A 137 -0.01 -9.08 -5.96
N LYS A 138 -0.97 -9.08 -5.04
CA LYS A 138 -2.38 -9.07 -5.38
C LYS A 138 -3.07 -7.88 -4.75
N LEU A 139 -3.93 -7.24 -5.53
CA LEU A 139 -4.82 -6.20 -5.06
C LEU A 139 -6.25 -6.60 -5.39
N PHE A 140 -7.08 -6.69 -4.37
CA PHE A 140 -8.49 -7.00 -4.47
C PHE A 140 -9.28 -5.73 -4.12
N CYS A 141 -10.00 -5.18 -5.08
CA CYS A 141 -10.93 -4.07 -4.88
C CYS A 141 -12.25 -4.40 -5.59
N ALA A 142 -13.37 -4.45 -4.86
CA ALA A 142 -14.68 -4.75 -5.46
C ALA A 142 -14.62 -5.99 -6.38
N ASN A 143 -15.02 -5.87 -7.64
CA ASN A 143 -14.94 -6.94 -8.66
C ASN A 143 -13.60 -6.98 -9.43
N PHE A 144 -12.63 -6.16 -9.03
CA PHE A 144 -11.33 -6.04 -9.65
C PHE A 144 -10.29 -6.79 -8.81
N MET A 145 -9.69 -7.81 -9.43
CA MET A 145 -8.53 -8.51 -8.91
C MET A 145 -7.35 -8.23 -9.84
N LEU A 146 -6.33 -7.56 -9.31
CA LEU A 146 -5.06 -7.40 -9.99
C LEU A 146 -4.06 -8.37 -9.39
N ASN A 147 -3.37 -9.11 -10.25
CA ASN A 147 -2.22 -9.93 -9.89
C ASN A 147 -1.02 -9.47 -10.71
N VAL A 148 0.08 -9.11 -10.03
CA VAL A 148 1.33 -8.72 -10.67
C VAL A 148 2.49 -9.57 -10.14
N TYR A 149 3.47 -9.83 -11.00
CA TYR A 149 4.65 -10.63 -10.68
C TYR A 149 5.90 -9.79 -10.39
N ALA A 150 5.72 -8.46 -10.28
CA ALA A 150 6.78 -7.53 -9.95
C ALA A 150 6.29 -6.56 -8.87
N SER A 151 7.02 -6.47 -7.76
CA SER A 151 6.66 -5.69 -6.58
C SER A 151 6.49 -4.19 -6.87
N ASN A 152 7.25 -3.68 -7.83
CA ASN A 152 7.25 -2.28 -8.25
C ASN A 152 6.09 -1.93 -9.20
N ARG A 153 5.11 -2.83 -9.41
CA ARG A 153 3.93 -2.56 -10.24
C ARG A 153 2.72 -2.10 -9.43
N ILE A 154 2.77 -2.18 -8.10
CA ILE A 154 1.73 -1.66 -7.20
C ILE A 154 2.35 -0.60 -6.28
N HIS A 155 1.86 0.63 -6.38
CA HIS A 155 2.35 1.80 -5.67
C HIS A 155 1.32 2.21 -4.62
N ILE A 156 1.58 1.89 -3.35
CA ILE A 156 0.73 2.34 -2.24
C ILE A 156 1.23 3.72 -1.81
N LEU A 157 0.45 4.75 -2.11
CA LEU A 157 0.76 6.13 -1.83
C LEU A 157 0.35 6.54 -0.41
N ALA A 158 0.90 7.66 0.06
CA ALA A 158 0.66 8.17 1.41
C ALA A 158 -0.73 8.83 1.49
N GLY A 159 -1.74 8.02 1.77
CA GLY A 159 -3.07 8.52 2.09
C GLY A 159 -3.10 9.27 3.42
N LYS A 160 -3.39 10.58 3.41
CA LYS A 160 -3.71 11.36 4.62
C LYS A 160 -5.22 11.45 4.82
#